data_AF-A0A9E5C9Y8-F1
#
_entry.id   AF-A0A9E5C9Y8-F1
#
_cell.length_a   1.000
_cell.length_b   1.000
_cell.length_c   1.000
_cell.angle_alpha   90.00
_cell.angle_beta   90.00
_cell.angle_gamma   90.00
#
_symmetry.space_group_name_H-M   'P 1'
#
loop_
_entity.id
_entity.type
_entity.pdbx_description
1 polymer ?
#
loop_
_entity_poly.entity_id
_entity_poly.type
_entity_poly.pdbx_seq_one_letter_code
_entity_poly.pdbx_strand_id
1 'polypeptide(L)'
;MPVLMEKIPGNRGRPWSISFPDMKDAPGPIRYRFDLTGEAGGKRDIIVEGNKARMEPAGDGSANLTLVGDTGTFILLMYGRLRLESAIATGGFDAKGNLGLVPGFDRWLEGV
;
A
#
# COMPACT_ATOMS: atom_id res chain seq x y z
N MET A 1 -27.55 -8.40 17.69
CA MET A 1 -27.08 -7.00 17.74
C MET A 1 -26.34 -6.69 16.44
N PRO A 2 -26.95 -6.10 15.40
CA PRO A 2 -26.21 -5.72 14.20
C PRO A 2 -25.71 -4.27 14.33
N VAL A 3 -24.42 -4.04 14.07
CA VAL A 3 -23.81 -2.71 14.15
C VAL A 3 -24.12 -1.96 12.87
N LEU A 4 -24.87 -0.88 13.05
CA LEU A 4 -25.22 0.16 12.09
C LEU A 4 -23.95 0.92 11.65
N MET A 5 -23.61 0.89 10.36
CA MET A 5 -22.77 1.91 9.72
C MET A 5 -23.17 2.07 8.26
N GLU A 6 -24.38 2.59 8.10
CA GLU A 6 -24.87 3.20 6.89
C GLU A 6 -24.16 4.56 6.69
N LYS A 7 -23.64 4.77 5.47
CA LYS A 7 -23.50 6.06 4.77
C LYS A 7 -22.87 7.23 5.54
N ILE A 8 -21.61 7.52 5.21
CA ILE A 8 -21.02 8.85 5.39
C ILE A 8 -21.21 9.63 4.06
N PRO A 9 -21.85 10.82 4.08
CA PRO A 9 -22.04 11.63 2.89
C PRO A 9 -20.82 12.52 2.62
N GLY A 10 -20.50 12.70 1.33
CA GLY A 10 -19.94 13.95 0.82
C GLY A 10 -18.46 14.28 1.08
N ASN A 11 -17.64 14.06 0.05
CA ASN A 11 -16.69 15.04 -0.51
C ASN A 11 -15.94 16.00 0.46
N ARG A 12 -15.03 15.45 1.29
CA ARG A 12 -13.82 16.15 1.76
C ARG A 12 -12.66 15.15 1.85
N GLY A 13 -11.69 15.32 0.96
CA GLY A 13 -10.28 14.95 1.14
C GLY A 13 -9.94 13.64 1.82
N ARG A 14 -10.02 12.54 1.03
CA ARG A 14 -9.35 11.23 1.21
C ARG A 14 -9.67 10.39 2.46
N PRO A 15 -10.54 9.38 2.30
CA PRO A 15 -10.56 8.17 3.13
C PRO A 15 -10.54 6.88 2.27
N TRP A 16 -9.42 6.14 2.32
CA TRP A 16 -9.27 4.67 2.10
C TRP A 16 -9.81 3.94 0.85
N SER A 17 -10.21 4.62 -0.23
CA SER A 17 -10.26 3.98 -1.55
C SER A 17 -10.01 5.01 -2.63
N ILE A 18 -8.92 4.83 -3.38
CA ILE A 18 -8.59 5.74 -4.47
C ILE A 18 -8.73 5.01 -5.79
N SER A 19 -9.54 5.57 -6.70
CA SER A 19 -9.67 5.15 -8.10
C SER A 19 -8.76 6.02 -8.96
N PHE A 20 -7.85 5.42 -9.73
CA PHE A 20 -6.81 6.11 -10.52
C PHE A 20 -6.54 5.44 -11.87
N PRO A 21 -6.72 6.15 -13.00
CA PRO A 21 -6.73 5.57 -14.36
C PRO A 21 -5.49 4.73 -14.70
N ASP A 22 -5.69 3.73 -15.55
CA ASP A 22 -4.66 3.09 -16.39
C ASP A 22 -3.84 1.91 -15.81
N MET A 23 -4.54 0.91 -15.26
CA MET A 23 -3.96 -0.39 -14.89
C MET A 23 -4.80 -1.57 -15.38
N LYS A 24 -5.13 -1.59 -16.68
CA LYS A 24 -6.03 -2.62 -17.25
C LYS A 24 -5.39 -4.00 -17.44
N ASP A 25 -4.07 -4.14 -17.33
CA ASP A 25 -3.37 -5.35 -17.80
C ASP A 25 -2.73 -6.23 -16.70
N ALA A 26 -2.98 -5.97 -15.41
CA ALA A 26 -2.51 -6.86 -14.34
C ALA A 26 -3.42 -8.10 -14.23
N PRO A 27 -2.90 -9.34 -14.33
CA PRO A 27 -3.70 -10.58 -14.34
C PRO A 27 -4.37 -10.93 -13.00
N GLY A 28 -4.27 -10.07 -11.99
CA GLY A 28 -4.87 -10.22 -10.66
C GLY A 28 -4.42 -9.12 -9.70
N PRO A 29 -4.99 -9.05 -8.48
CA PRO A 29 -4.60 -8.07 -7.47
C PRO A 29 -3.13 -8.23 -7.08
N ILE A 30 -2.36 -7.15 -7.16
CA ILE A 30 -0.98 -7.07 -6.68
C ILE A 30 -1.02 -6.74 -5.20
N ARG A 31 -0.48 -7.63 -4.36
CA ARG A 31 -0.40 -7.45 -2.91
C ARG A 31 1.02 -7.05 -2.49
N TYR A 32 1.14 -5.83 -1.96
CA TYR A 32 2.31 -5.33 -1.26
C TYR A 32 2.09 -5.51 0.25
N ARG A 33 2.91 -6.31 0.90
CA ARG A 33 2.85 -6.54 2.34
C ARG A 33 3.93 -5.73 3.04
N PHE A 34 3.53 -4.91 4.00
CA PHE A 34 4.42 -4.18 4.88
C PHE A 34 4.45 -4.89 6.24
N ASP A 35 5.63 -5.35 6.65
CA ASP A 35 5.90 -5.87 7.98
C ASP A 35 6.59 -4.78 8.80
N LEU A 36 5.78 -4.00 9.52
CA LEU A 36 6.23 -2.78 10.16
C LEU A 36 6.62 -3.04 11.62
N THR A 37 7.74 -2.45 12.01
CA THR A 37 8.24 -2.47 13.38
C THR A 37 8.05 -1.11 14.07
N GLY A 38 8.18 -1.08 15.40
CA GLY A 38 8.05 0.13 16.23
C GLY A 38 6.64 0.38 16.77
N GLU A 39 6.39 1.62 17.21
CA GLU A 39 5.08 2.03 17.73
C GLU A 39 4.02 2.00 16.62
N ALA A 40 2.86 1.40 16.89
CA ALA A 40 1.82 1.08 15.90
C ALA A 40 2.26 0.13 14.76
N GLY A 41 3.35 -0.62 14.97
CA GLY A 41 3.81 -1.67 14.06
C GLY A 41 2.80 -2.79 13.85
N GLY A 42 3.14 -3.69 12.93
CA GLY A 42 2.32 -4.83 12.52
C GLY A 42 2.29 -4.99 11.01
N LYS A 43 1.56 -6.02 10.57
CA LYS A 43 1.46 -6.35 9.15
C LYS A 43 0.29 -5.63 8.48
N ARG A 44 0.55 -5.01 7.33
CA ARG A 44 -0.45 -4.32 6.50
C ARG A 44 -0.29 -4.75 5.06
N ASP A 45 -1.40 -4.98 4.38
CA ASP A 45 -1.42 -5.24 2.96
C ASP A 45 -1.94 -4.00 2.22
N ILE A 46 -1.21 -3.58 1.19
CA ILE A 46 -1.74 -2.69 0.16
C ILE A 46 -2.03 -3.56 -1.06
N ILE A 47 -3.30 -3.63 -1.41
CA ILE A 47 -3.79 -4.40 -2.54
C ILE A 47 -4.11 -3.42 -3.66
N VAL A 48 -3.41 -3.59 -4.78
CA VAL A 48 -3.61 -2.82 -6.00
C VAL A 48 -4.31 -3.73 -7.01
N GLU A 49 -5.54 -3.40 -7.38
CA GLU A 49 -6.36 -4.19 -8.29
C GLU A 49 -7.05 -3.29 -9.29
N GLY A 50 -6.74 -3.49 -10.58
CA GLY A 50 -7.14 -2.57 -11.64
C GLY A 50 -6.76 -1.14 -11.26
N ASN A 51 -7.75 -0.26 -11.27
CA ASN A 51 -7.61 1.18 -11.02
C ASN A 51 -7.55 1.57 -9.54
N LYS A 52 -7.51 0.62 -8.60
CA LYS A 52 -7.75 0.92 -7.19
C LYS A 52 -6.65 0.38 -6.30
N ALA A 53 -6.23 1.21 -5.34
CA ALA A 53 -5.41 0.79 -4.21
C ALA A 53 -6.24 0.83 -2.93
N ARG A 54 -6.16 -0.24 -2.14
CA ARG A 54 -6.76 -0.34 -0.80
C ARG A 54 -5.72 -0.83 0.19
N MET A 55 -5.74 -0.27 1.40
CA MET A 55 -4.91 -0.71 2.52
C MET A 55 -5.77 -1.46 3.53
N GLU A 56 -5.32 -2.64 3.93
CA GLU A 56 -6.04 -3.54 4.83
C GLU A 56 -5.08 -4.17 5.85
N PRO A 57 -5.60 -4.71 6.96
CA PRO A 57 -4.83 -5.64 7.78
C PRO A 57 -4.27 -6.77 6.92
N ALA A 58 -3.05 -7.24 7.21
CA ALA A 58 -2.48 -8.32 6.41
C ALA A 58 -3.36 -9.57 6.46
N GLY A 59 -3.77 -10.05 5.29
CA GLY A 59 -4.58 -11.25 5.16
C GLY A 59 -3.75 -12.53 5.08
N ASP A 60 -4.40 -13.68 5.00
CA ASP A 60 -3.71 -14.98 4.91
C ASP A 60 -3.12 -15.28 3.52
N GLY A 61 -3.44 -14.46 2.52
CA GLY A 61 -2.94 -14.65 1.16
C GLY A 61 -1.44 -14.35 1.01
N SER A 62 -0.82 -15.00 0.02
CA SER A 62 0.58 -14.72 -0.34
C SER A 62 0.75 -13.28 -0.83
N ALA A 63 1.83 -12.63 -0.43
CA ALA A 63 2.19 -11.29 -0.88
C ALA A 63 3.11 -11.38 -2.10
N ASN A 64 2.90 -10.53 -3.10
CA ASN A 64 3.76 -10.47 -4.28
C ASN A 64 5.09 -9.79 -3.95
N LEU A 65 5.05 -8.79 -3.07
CA LEU A 65 6.21 -8.10 -2.53
C LEU A 65 6.02 -7.90 -1.03
N THR A 66 7.01 -8.26 -0.23
CA THR A 66 7.04 -8.01 1.21
C THR A 66 8.14 -6.99 1.51
N LEU A 67 7.81 -5.98 2.32
CA LEU A 67 8.66 -4.87 2.71
C LEU A 67 8.74 -4.86 4.23
N VAL A 68 9.94 -5.05 4.78
CA VAL A 68 10.18 -5.05 6.22
C VAL A 68 10.88 -3.75 6.59
N GLY A 69 10.30 -2.99 7.53
CA GLY A 69 10.84 -1.67 7.89
C GLY A 69 10.16 -1.08 9.12
N ASP A 70 10.44 0.18 9.41
CA ASP A 70 9.79 0.89 10.53
C ASP A 70 8.53 1.63 10.09
N THR A 71 7.63 1.83 11.04
CA THR A 71 6.35 2.51 10.80
C THR A 71 6.53 3.97 10.37
N GLY A 72 7.60 4.65 10.78
CA GLY A 72 7.92 6.02 10.37
C GLY A 72 8.26 6.13 8.89
N THR A 73 9.15 5.27 8.39
CA THR A 73 9.49 5.18 6.97
C THR A 73 8.26 4.84 6.13
N PHE A 74 7.39 3.95 6.62
CA PHE A 74 6.11 3.67 5.97
C PHE A 74 5.19 4.88 5.88
N ILE A 75 5.06 5.65 6.96
CA ILE A 75 4.25 6.87 6.97
C ILE A 75 4.77 7.86 5.93
N LEU A 76 6.09 8.11 5.90
CA LEU A 76 6.69 9.03 4.93
C LEU A 76 6.44 8.59 3.48
N LEU A 77 6.55 7.29 3.22
CA LEU A 77 6.21 6.68 1.94
C LEU A 77 4.73 6.94 1.59
N MET A 78 3.79 6.63 2.49
CA MET A 78 2.34 6.80 2.25
C MET A 78 1.91 8.25 2.01
N TYR A 79 2.65 9.22 2.56
CA TYR A 79 2.42 10.65 2.30
C TYR A 79 3.15 11.18 1.04
N GLY A 80 3.80 10.31 0.26
CA GLY A 80 4.54 10.69 -0.95
C GLY A 80 5.79 11.51 -0.68
N ARG A 81 6.26 11.54 0.57
CA ARG A 81 7.48 12.27 0.98
C ARG A 81 8.75 11.45 0.79
N LEU A 82 8.59 10.16 0.54
CA LEU A 82 9.65 9.21 0.28
C LEU A 82 9.22 8.32 -0.89
N ARG A 83 10.15 7.97 -1.77
CA ARG A 83 9.94 7.00 -2.85
C ARG A 83 10.27 5.59 -2.34
N LEU A 84 9.54 4.56 -2.78
CA LEU A 84 9.81 3.19 -2.33
C LEU A 84 11.21 2.73 -2.75
N GLU A 85 11.61 3.02 -3.99
CA GLU A 85 12.93 2.66 -4.49
C GLU A 85 14.05 3.31 -3.65
N SER A 86 13.90 4.59 -3.32
CA SER A 86 14.85 5.29 -2.46
C SER A 86 14.86 4.73 -1.04
N ALA A 87 13.69 4.41 -0.48
CA ALA A 87 13.58 3.84 0.86
C ALA A 87 14.29 2.48 0.96
N ILE A 88 14.23 1.66 -0.09
CA ILE A 88 14.96 0.38 -0.15
C ILE A 88 16.47 0.64 -0.28
N ALA A 89 16.87 1.53 -1.20
CA ALA A 89 18.27 1.85 -1.44
C ALA A 89 18.99 2.43 -0.20
N THR A 90 18.28 3.18 0.65
CA THR A 90 18.83 3.74 1.89
C THR A 90 18.69 2.80 3.09
N GLY A 91 18.15 1.59 2.91
CA GLY A 91 17.98 0.60 3.98
C GLY A 91 16.80 0.86 4.92
N GLY A 92 15.86 1.74 4.55
CA GLY A 92 14.60 1.97 5.27
C GLY A 92 13.58 0.85 5.07
N PHE A 93 13.67 0.10 3.97
CA PHE A 93 12.92 -1.14 3.76
C PHE A 93 13.82 -2.26 3.21
N ASP A 94 13.67 -3.46 3.77
CA ASP A 94 14.15 -4.71 3.18
C ASP A 94 13.05 -5.32 2.32
N ALA A 95 13.33 -5.53 1.04
CA ALA A 95 12.34 -6.00 0.06
C ALA A 95 12.55 -7.48 -0.29
N LYS A 96 11.48 -8.28 -0.22
CA LYS A 96 11.48 -9.72 -0.52
C LYS A 96 10.32 -10.10 -1.45
N GLY A 97 10.57 -10.99 -2.40
CA GLY A 97 9.57 -11.41 -3.40
C GLY A 97 9.85 -10.78 -4.76
N ASN A 98 8.80 -10.32 -5.45
CA ASN A 98 8.93 -9.76 -6.80
C ASN A 98 9.39 -8.29 -6.76
N LEU A 99 10.71 -8.09 -6.81
CA LEU A 99 11.34 -6.76 -6.83
C LEU A 99 10.99 -5.93 -8.08
N GLY A 100 10.54 -6.55 -9.16
CA GLY A 100 10.05 -5.84 -10.36
C GLY A 100 8.82 -4.98 -10.10
N LEU A 101 8.16 -5.15 -8.94
CA LEU A 101 7.02 -4.35 -8.50
C LEU A 101 7.39 -3.05 -7.79
N VAL A 102 8.68 -2.84 -7.47
CA VAL A 102 9.16 -1.64 -6.75
C VAL A 102 8.99 -0.36 -7.60
N PRO A 103 9.45 -0.29 -8.87
CA PRO A 103 9.32 0.95 -9.65
C PRO A 103 7.86 1.31 -9.96
N GLY A 104 6.98 0.31 -10.00
CA GLY A 104 5.55 0.51 -10.22
C GLY A 104 4.82 1.06 -8.98
N PHE A 105 5.45 1.03 -7.80
CA PHE A 105 4.79 1.40 -6.55
C PHE A 105 4.49 2.90 -6.47
N ASP A 106 5.51 3.72 -6.71
CA ASP A 106 5.38 5.17 -6.57
C ASP A 106 4.39 5.75 -7.60
N ARG A 107 4.32 5.16 -8.80
CA ARG A 107 3.38 5.57 -9.86
C ARG A 107 1.92 5.50 -9.39
N TRP A 108 1.52 4.42 -8.70
CA TRP A 108 0.16 4.31 -8.22
C TRP A 108 -0.12 5.22 -7.02
N LEU A 109 0.88 5.50 -6.20
CA LEU A 109 0.73 6.37 -5.03
C LEU A 109 0.46 7.82 -5.47
N GLU A 110 1.05 8.25 -6.59
CA GLU A 110 0.92 9.60 -7.14
C GLU A 110 -0.34 9.81 -7.99
N GLY A 111 -0.98 8.73 -8.47
CA GLY A 111 -2.26 8.79 -9.17
C GLY A 111 -2.20 9.43 -10.56
N VAL A 112 -1.08 9.28 -11.27
CA VAL A 112 -0.83 9.82 -12.63
C VAL A 112 -0.92 8.73 -13.68
#